data_AF-A0A5A7RMP6-F1
#
_entry.id   AF-A0A5A7RMP6-F1
#
_cell.length_a   1.000
_cell.length_b   1.000
_cell.length_c   1.000
_cell.angle_alpha   90.00
_cell.angle_beta   90.00
_cell.angle_gamma   90.00
#
_symmetry.space_group_name_H-M   'P 1'
#
loop_
_entity.id
_entity.type
_entity.pdbx_description
1 polymer ?
#
loop_
_entity_poly.entity_id
_entity_poly.type
_entity_poly.pdbx_seq_one_letter_code
_entity_poly.pdbx_strand_id
1 'polypeptide(L)'
;MPRNIYHEGLAILHYYTISSAIAIIIIIFVMSSLLNRFVLNRLITLNDSVKRIAKSGNISRRIKMRGNDEITDLANEINTMLMSLEKSQKEIEKALENEREFKRKTAHYFFNPICIAKGYLEIAKEEKEYKFVDRALKAIERIEKVVKNIVTEGKIKE
;
A
#
# COMPACT_ATOMS: atom_id res chain seq x y z
N MET A 1 -83.55 17.31 1.38
CA MET A 1 -82.41 17.58 2.29
C MET A 1 -81.27 16.54 2.29
N PRO A 2 -81.03 15.66 1.28
CA PRO A 2 -79.84 14.76 1.28
C PRO A 2 -78.61 15.33 0.55
N ARG A 3 -78.74 16.42 -0.23
CA ARG A 3 -77.66 16.96 -1.06
C ARG A 3 -76.56 17.69 -0.27
N ASN A 4 -76.89 18.31 0.87
CA ASN A 4 -75.92 19.05 1.69
C ASN A 4 -74.92 18.14 2.40
N ILE A 5 -75.40 17.00 2.91
CA ILE A 5 -74.58 16.01 3.64
C ILE A 5 -73.51 15.41 2.70
N TYR A 6 -73.84 15.20 1.42
CA TYR A 6 -72.90 14.69 0.43
C TYR A 6 -71.77 15.69 0.12
N HIS A 7 -72.09 16.98 -0.02
CA HIS A 7 -71.10 18.01 -0.28
C HIS A 7 -70.20 18.27 0.94
N GLU A 8 -70.75 18.21 2.16
CA GLU A 8 -69.97 18.31 3.39
C GLU A 8 -69.00 17.12 3.57
N GLY A 9 -69.45 15.90 3.25
CA GLY A 9 -68.59 14.71 3.27
C GLY A 9 -67.42 14.78 2.28
N LEU A 10 -67.63 15.31 1.08
CA LEU A 10 -66.57 15.51 0.08
C LEU A 10 -65.52 16.54 0.54
N ALA A 11 -65.93 17.62 1.21
CA ALA A 11 -65.01 18.62 1.73
C ALA A 11 -64.09 18.04 2.81
N ILE A 12 -64.65 17.21 3.70
CA ILE A 12 -63.89 16.50 4.73
C ILE A 12 -62.88 15.54 4.08
N LEU A 13 -63.30 14.75 3.09
CA LEU A 13 -62.40 13.85 2.37
C LEU A 13 -61.26 14.61 1.68
N HIS A 14 -61.54 15.73 1.01
CA HIS A 14 -60.50 16.57 0.40
C HIS A 14 -59.55 17.17 1.43
N TYR A 15 -60.05 17.61 2.58
CA TYR A 15 -59.19 18.10 3.65
C TYR A 15 -58.25 17.00 4.18
N TYR A 16 -58.78 15.79 4.39
CA TYR A 16 -57.98 14.63 4.81
C TYR A 16 -56.94 14.22 3.76
N THR A 17 -57.26 14.22 2.47
CA THR A 17 -56.30 13.87 1.42
C THR A 17 -55.18 14.91 1.31
N ILE A 18 -55.50 16.21 1.42
CA ILE A 18 -54.49 17.27 1.35
C ILE A 18 -53.59 17.25 2.60
N SER A 19 -54.17 17.16 3.80
CA SER A 19 -53.38 17.12 5.03
C SER A 19 -52.49 15.88 5.14
N SER A 20 -52.98 14.70 4.73
CA SER A 20 -52.15 13.49 4.68
C SER A 20 -51.03 13.58 3.64
N ALA A 21 -51.28 14.15 2.45
CA ALA A 21 -50.24 14.38 1.45
C ALA A 21 -49.13 15.32 1.96
N ILE A 22 -49.51 16.41 2.64
CA ILE A 22 -48.55 17.35 3.26
C ILE A 22 -47.72 16.64 4.33
N ALA A 23 -48.35 15.82 5.18
CA ALA A 23 -47.64 15.06 6.21
C ALA A 23 -46.59 14.12 5.60
N ILE A 24 -46.91 13.42 4.50
CA ILE A 24 -45.97 12.54 3.80
C ILE A 24 -44.77 13.34 3.25
N ILE A 25 -45.01 14.49 2.63
CA ILE A 25 -43.94 15.34 2.09
C ILE A 25 -42.99 15.79 3.22
N ILE A 26 -43.55 16.19 4.36
CA ILE A 26 -42.76 16.58 5.54
C ILE A 26 -41.92 15.40 6.03
N ILE A 27 -42.50 14.20 6.15
CA ILE A 27 -41.77 12.99 6.58
C ILE A 27 -40.62 12.68 5.61
N ILE A 28 -40.85 12.71 4.31
CA ILE A 28 -39.81 12.47 3.30
C ILE A 28 -38.69 13.50 3.43
N PHE A 29 -39.03 14.77 3.57
CA PHE A 29 -38.05 15.85 3.72
C PHE A 29 -37.19 15.67 4.98
N VAL A 30 -37.82 15.33 6.11
CA VAL A 30 -37.12 15.06 7.38
C VAL A 30 -36.23 13.83 7.25
N MET A 31 -36.75 12.71 6.74
CA MET A 31 -35.97 11.48 6.58
C MET A 31 -34.79 11.65 5.63
N SER A 32 -34.98 12.36 4.51
CA SER A 32 -33.89 12.68 3.57
C SER A 32 -32.80 13.53 4.24
N SER A 33 -33.21 14.54 5.02
CA SER A 33 -32.29 15.39 5.76
C SER A 33 -31.48 14.62 6.81
N LEU A 34 -32.14 13.69 7.53
CA LEU A 34 -31.49 12.81 8.49
C LEU A 34 -30.49 11.87 7.80
N LEU A 35 -30.89 11.19 6.73
CA LEU A 35 -30.01 10.28 5.97
C LEU A 35 -28.76 11.01 5.46
N ASN A 36 -28.94 12.21 4.91
CA ASN A 36 -27.83 13.00 4.41
C ASN A 36 -26.85 13.37 5.53
N ARG A 37 -27.38 13.82 6.68
CA ARG A 37 -26.57 14.31 7.80
C ARG A 37 -25.86 13.18 8.55
N PHE A 38 -26.54 12.07 8.80
CA PHE A 38 -26.04 10.98 9.64
C PHE A 38 -25.26 9.91 8.87
N VAL A 39 -25.55 9.71 7.58
CA VAL A 39 -24.94 8.64 6.78
C VAL A 39 -24.10 9.20 5.63
N LEU A 40 -24.72 9.92 4.68
CA LEU A 40 -24.04 10.31 3.43
C LEU A 40 -22.83 11.21 3.67
N ASN A 41 -22.96 12.23 4.51
CA ASN A 41 -21.84 13.14 4.82
C ASN A 41 -20.65 12.42 5.48
N ARG A 42 -20.91 11.41 6.32
CA ARG A 42 -19.83 10.61 6.95
C ARG A 42 -19.15 9.70 5.94
N LEU A 43 -19.91 9.07 5.03
CA LEU A 43 -19.35 8.29 3.93
C LEU A 43 -18.51 9.14 2.97
N ILE A 44 -18.98 10.33 2.60
CA ILE A 44 -18.22 11.28 1.77
C ILE A 44 -16.91 11.64 2.47
N THR A 45 -16.96 11.97 3.76
CA THR A 45 -15.77 12.32 4.55
C THR A 45 -14.76 11.16 4.63
N LEU A 46 -15.25 9.93 4.79
CA LEU A 46 -14.43 8.72 4.79
C LEU A 46 -13.75 8.54 3.43
N ASN A 47 -14.52 8.58 2.35
CA ASN A 47 -14.04 8.44 0.97
C ASN A 47 -12.99 9.50 0.62
N ASP A 48 -13.23 10.76 0.99
CA ASP A 48 -12.27 11.84 0.76
C ASP A 48 -10.99 11.65 1.56
N SER A 49 -11.07 11.09 2.77
CA SER A 49 -9.90 10.75 3.56
C SER A 49 -9.05 9.67 2.88
N VAL A 50 -9.70 8.62 2.38
CA VAL A 50 -9.04 7.55 1.60
C VAL A 50 -8.40 8.12 0.33
N LYS A 51 -9.14 8.92 -0.45
CA LYS A 51 -8.62 9.56 -1.68
C LYS A 51 -7.41 10.46 -1.39
N ARG A 52 -7.43 11.22 -0.29
CA ARG A 52 -6.28 12.05 0.11
C ARG A 52 -5.06 11.20 0.44
N ILE A 53 -5.24 10.10 1.18
CA ILE A 53 -4.14 9.17 1.50
C ILE A 53 -3.56 8.61 0.19
N ALA A 54 -4.41 8.08 -0.69
CA ALA A 54 -4.01 7.52 -1.97
C ALA A 54 -3.26 8.53 -2.87
N LYS A 55 -3.75 9.77 -3.00
CA LYS A 55 -3.08 10.82 -3.79
C LYS A 55 -1.74 11.25 -3.20
N SER A 56 -1.62 11.29 -1.87
CA SER A 56 -0.39 11.73 -1.20
C SER A 56 0.67 10.63 -1.12
N GLY A 57 0.28 9.35 -1.21
CA GLY A 57 1.15 8.21 -0.92
C GLY A 57 1.54 8.07 0.56
N ASN A 58 1.11 8.99 1.44
CA ASN A 58 1.47 8.97 2.86
C ASN A 58 0.57 8.00 3.62
N ILE A 59 1.00 6.75 3.68
CA ILE A 59 0.30 5.66 4.39
C ILE A 59 0.46 5.73 5.92
N SER A 60 1.26 6.66 6.47
CA SER A 60 1.34 6.90 7.92
C SER A 60 0.16 7.74 8.43
N ARG A 61 -0.59 8.40 7.52
CA ARG A 61 -1.82 9.11 7.89
C ARG A 61 -2.89 8.11 8.36
N ARG A 62 -3.73 8.55 9.29
CA ARG A 62 -4.86 7.77 9.81
C ARG A 62 -6.18 8.51 9.61
N ILE A 63 -7.23 7.75 9.36
CA ILE A 63 -8.59 8.24 9.25
C ILE A 63 -9.17 8.36 10.65
N LYS A 64 -9.68 9.54 11.00
CA LYS A 64 -10.40 9.76 12.25
C LYS A 64 -11.89 9.88 11.96
N MET A 65 -12.68 8.92 12.43
CA MET A 65 -14.12 8.93 12.33
C MET A 65 -14.72 8.93 13.74
N ARG A 66 -15.76 9.74 13.96
CA ARG A 66 -16.54 9.74 15.21
C ARG A 66 -17.78 8.87 15.03
N GLY A 67 -18.24 8.27 16.13
CA GLY A 67 -19.40 7.37 16.16
C GLY A 67 -19.01 6.01 16.71
N ASN A 68 -20.01 5.15 16.97
CA ASN A 68 -19.81 3.78 17.43
C ASN A 68 -20.72 2.85 16.61
N ASP A 69 -20.54 2.94 15.29
CA ASP A 69 -21.32 2.25 14.28
C ASP A 69 -20.41 1.72 13.16
N GLU A 70 -21.02 1.06 12.19
CA GLU A 70 -20.34 0.33 11.12
C GLU A 70 -19.46 1.23 10.24
N ILE A 71 -19.77 2.53 10.14
CA ILE A 71 -18.95 3.49 9.38
C ILE A 71 -17.67 3.80 10.16
N THR A 72 -17.74 3.92 11.49
CA THR A 72 -16.54 4.07 12.32
C THR A 72 -15.71 2.78 12.29
N ASP A 73 -16.34 1.62 12.37
CA ASP A 73 -15.64 0.33 12.31
C ASP A 73 -14.92 0.15 10.97
N LEU A 74 -15.57 0.49 9.86
CA LEU A 74 -14.92 0.50 8.55
C LEU A 74 -13.71 1.44 8.49
N ALA A 75 -13.79 2.61 9.11
CA ALA A 75 -12.65 3.53 9.20
C ALA A 75 -11.49 2.92 10.00
N ASN A 76 -11.79 2.17 11.07
CA ASN A 76 -10.79 1.46 11.87
C ASN A 76 -10.15 0.31 11.08
N GLU A 77 -10.93 -0.48 10.35
CA GLU A 77 -10.42 -1.55 9.47
C GLU A 77 -9.51 -0.99 8.38
N ILE A 78 -9.86 0.15 7.77
CA ILE A 78 -8.98 0.84 6.83
C ILE A 78 -7.67 1.28 7.49
N ASN A 79 -7.71 1.77 8.73
CA ASN A 79 -6.49 2.10 9.47
C ASN A 79 -5.64 0.85 9.75
N THR A 80 -6.24 -0.29 10.05
CA THR A 80 -5.54 -1.57 10.20
C THR A 80 -4.85 -1.97 8.91
N MET A 81 -5.53 -1.86 7.76
CA MET A 81 -4.91 -2.07 6.46
C MET A 81 -3.71 -1.13 6.21
N LEU A 82 -3.85 0.16 6.54
CA LEU A 82 -2.75 1.13 6.42
C LEU A 82 -1.55 0.79 7.31
N MET A 83 -1.79 0.30 8.53
CA MET A 83 -0.73 -0.17 9.42
C MET A 83 0.00 -1.38 8.83
N SER A 84 -0.72 -2.34 8.26
CA SER A 84 -0.14 -3.51 7.60
C SER A 84 0.71 -3.09 6.40
N LEU A 85 0.24 -2.15 5.58
CA LEU A 85 1.02 -1.61 4.46
C LEU A 85 2.30 -0.91 4.94
N GLU A 86 2.23 -0.11 6.00
CA GLU A 86 3.40 0.56 6.58
C GLU A 86 4.43 -0.45 7.11
N LYS A 87 3.96 -1.52 7.75
CA LYS A 87 4.83 -2.61 8.20
C LYS A 87 5.52 -3.30 7.02
N SER A 88 4.77 -3.68 5.99
CA SER A 88 5.34 -4.31 4.80
C SER A 88 6.35 -3.42 4.08
N GLN A 89 6.10 -2.10 4.01
CA GLN A 89 7.06 -1.17 3.44
C GLN A 89 8.39 -1.16 4.22
N LYS A 90 8.33 -1.12 5.56
CA LYS A 90 9.53 -1.18 6.42
C LYS A 90 10.28 -2.50 6.28
N GLU A 91 9.58 -3.61 6.12
CA GLU A 91 10.19 -4.92 5.89
C GLU A 91 10.92 -4.97 4.54
N ILE A 92 10.32 -4.42 3.48
CA ILE A 92 10.96 -4.31 2.16
C ILE A 92 12.21 -3.42 2.23
N GLU A 93 12.11 -2.27 2.90
CA GLU A 93 13.25 -1.35 3.06
C GLU A 93 14.40 -2.02 3.81
N LYS A 94 14.10 -2.74 4.89
CA LYS A 94 15.10 -3.52 5.63
C LYS A 94 15.71 -4.64 4.80
N ALA A 95 14.92 -5.34 4.00
CA ALA A 95 15.41 -6.38 3.11
C ALA A 95 16.35 -5.82 2.03
N LEU A 96 16.01 -4.66 1.46
CA LEU A 96 16.85 -3.97 0.48
C LEU A 96 18.18 -3.50 1.11
N GLU A 97 18.15 -2.98 2.33
CA GLU A 97 19.37 -2.58 3.04
C GLU A 97 20.28 -3.78 3.33
N ASN A 98 19.70 -4.89 3.80
CA ASN A 98 20.44 -6.15 4.00
C ASN A 98 21.05 -6.67 2.68
N GLU A 99 20.31 -6.59 1.57
CA GLU A 99 20.81 -6.97 0.25
C GLU A 99 22.00 -6.09 -0.17
N ARG A 100 21.91 -4.77 0.01
CA ARG A 100 22.99 -3.82 -0.28
C ARG A 100 24.22 -4.09 0.58
N GLU A 101 24.03 -4.33 1.88
CA GLU A 101 25.11 -4.64 2.78
C GLU A 101 25.78 -5.97 2.42
N PHE A 102 24.99 -7.00 2.10
CA PHE A 102 25.50 -8.28 1.61
C PHE A 102 26.35 -8.11 0.36
N LYS A 103 25.86 -7.38 -0.65
CA LYS A 103 26.59 -7.09 -1.89
C LYS A 103 27.91 -6.38 -1.60
N ARG A 104 27.89 -5.35 -0.75
CA ARG A 104 29.08 -4.57 -0.36
C ARG A 104 30.11 -5.42 0.38
N LYS A 105 29.68 -6.19 1.39
CA LYS A 105 30.57 -7.08 2.17
C LYS A 105 31.18 -8.16 1.28
N THR A 106 30.37 -8.80 0.44
CA THR A 106 30.84 -9.84 -0.48
C THR A 106 31.90 -9.29 -1.42
N ALA A 107 31.65 -8.13 -2.06
CA ALA A 107 32.65 -7.51 -2.94
C ALA A 107 33.98 -7.27 -2.20
N HIS A 108 33.94 -6.69 -1.01
CA HIS A 108 35.15 -6.39 -0.23
C HIS A 108 35.90 -7.67 0.20
N TYR A 109 35.20 -8.67 0.72
CA TYR A 109 35.83 -9.89 1.25
C TYR A 109 36.38 -10.82 0.16
N PHE A 110 35.81 -10.81 -1.04
CA PHE A 110 36.27 -11.67 -2.14
C PHE A 110 37.24 -10.97 -3.09
N PHE A 111 36.96 -9.74 -3.55
CA PHE A 111 37.84 -9.08 -4.54
C PHE A 111 39.20 -8.69 -3.97
N ASN A 112 39.29 -8.30 -2.69
CA ASN A 112 40.57 -7.96 -2.07
C ASN A 112 41.57 -9.13 -2.12
N PRO A 113 41.26 -10.32 -1.57
CA PRO A 113 42.19 -11.45 -1.64
C PRO A 113 42.37 -12.01 -3.06
N ILE A 114 41.34 -11.97 -3.92
CA ILE A 114 41.46 -12.37 -5.33
C ILE A 114 42.47 -11.49 -6.07
N CYS A 115 42.39 -10.17 -5.88
CA CYS A 115 43.31 -9.21 -6.48
C CYS A 115 44.75 -9.44 -6.01
N ILE A 116 44.94 -9.68 -4.70
CA ILE A 116 46.25 -10.00 -4.13
C ILE A 116 46.80 -11.32 -4.73
N ALA A 117 46.00 -12.38 -4.74
CA ALA A 117 46.41 -13.68 -5.26
C ALA A 117 46.71 -13.63 -6.77
N LYS A 118 45.90 -12.90 -7.55
CA LYS A 118 46.12 -12.66 -8.97
C LYS A 118 47.44 -11.92 -9.21
N GLY A 119 47.70 -10.85 -8.46
CA GLY A 119 48.96 -10.09 -8.54
C GLY A 119 50.20 -10.94 -8.26
N TYR A 120 50.19 -11.78 -7.22
CA TYR A 120 51.31 -12.70 -6.95
C TYR A 120 51.53 -13.72 -8.07
N LEU A 121 50.46 -14.27 -8.64
CA LEU A 121 50.56 -15.23 -9.75
C LEU A 121 51.01 -14.56 -11.05
N GLU A 122 50.64 -13.31 -11.31
CA GLU A 122 51.11 -12.52 -12.45
C GLU A 122 52.61 -12.28 -12.36
N ILE A 123 53.13 -11.86 -11.19
CA ILE A 123 54.57 -11.71 -10.95
C ILE A 123 55.30 -13.04 -11.18
N ALA A 124 54.80 -14.15 -10.62
CA ALA A 124 55.41 -15.46 -10.80
C ALA A 124 55.42 -15.94 -12.27
N LYS A 125 54.45 -15.49 -13.07
CA LYS A 125 54.37 -15.78 -14.52
C LYS A 125 55.41 -15.00 -15.31
N GLU A 126 55.71 -13.76 -14.91
CA GLU A 126 56.74 -12.92 -15.56
C GLU A 126 58.16 -13.46 -15.32
N GLU A 127 58.44 -14.05 -14.16
CA GLU A 127 59.76 -14.62 -13.88
C GLU A 127 60.07 -15.87 -14.72
N LYS A 128 59.11 -16.80 -14.86
CA LYS A 128 59.22 -18.02 -15.68
C LYS A 128 57.85 -18.53 -16.13
N GLU A 129 57.74 -19.01 -17.37
CA GLU A 129 56.51 -19.61 -17.91
C GLU A 129 56.20 -20.99 -17.28
N TYR A 130 55.51 -20.97 -16.16
CA TYR A 130 54.99 -22.18 -15.54
C TYR A 130 53.54 -22.47 -15.99
N LYS A 131 53.33 -23.58 -16.72
CA LYS A 131 51.97 -24.08 -17.11
C LYS A 131 51.01 -24.27 -15.93
N PHE A 132 51.51 -24.36 -14.70
CA PHE A 132 50.70 -24.45 -13.48
C PHE A 132 50.16 -23.08 -13.04
N VAL A 133 50.96 -22.01 -13.17
CA VAL A 133 50.56 -20.63 -12.83
C VAL A 133 49.45 -20.15 -13.76
N ASP A 134 49.52 -20.47 -15.07
CA ASP A 134 48.45 -20.13 -16.01
C ASP A 134 47.12 -20.82 -15.67
N ARG A 135 47.17 -22.07 -15.17
CA ARG A 135 45.97 -22.78 -14.69
C ARG A 135 45.40 -22.17 -13.41
N ALA A 136 46.26 -21.73 -12.49
CA ALA A 136 45.84 -21.06 -11.26
C ALA A 136 45.20 -19.69 -11.55
N LEU A 137 45.79 -18.89 -12.45
CA LEU A 137 45.21 -17.62 -12.89
C LEU A 137 43.82 -17.81 -13.51
N LYS A 138 43.65 -18.78 -14.43
CA LYS A 138 42.35 -19.12 -15.01
C LYS A 138 41.31 -19.56 -13.97
N ALA A 139 41.74 -20.26 -12.91
CA ALA A 139 40.85 -20.65 -11.82
C ALA A 139 40.40 -19.43 -10.99
N ILE A 140 41.31 -18.51 -10.66
CA ILE A 140 40.98 -17.27 -9.96
C ILE A 140 40.04 -16.40 -10.80
N GLU A 141 40.26 -16.29 -12.11
CA GLU A 141 39.37 -15.53 -12.99
C GLU A 141 37.96 -16.12 -13.07
N ARG A 142 37.82 -17.46 -13.04
CA ARG A 142 36.50 -18.11 -12.91
C ARG A 142 35.84 -17.76 -11.59
N ILE A 143 36.56 -17.80 -10.47
CA ILE A 143 36.02 -17.43 -9.15
C ILE A 143 35.62 -15.95 -9.14
N GLU A 144 36.45 -15.07 -9.67
CA GLU A 144 36.17 -13.64 -9.78
C GLU A 144 34.88 -13.39 -10.57
N LYS A 145 34.69 -14.09 -11.69
CA LYS A 145 33.47 -13.99 -12.51
C LYS A 145 32.23 -14.46 -11.77
N VAL A 146 32.30 -15.58 -11.03
CA VAL A 146 31.19 -16.08 -10.22
C VAL A 146 30.83 -15.10 -9.10
N VAL A 147 31.83 -14.60 -8.36
CA VAL A 147 31.61 -13.62 -7.28
C VAL A 147 30.99 -12.35 -7.85
N LYS A 148 31.48 -11.87 -9.00
CA LYS A 148 30.93 -10.70 -9.68
C LYS A 148 29.45 -10.91 -10.01
N ASN A 149 29.09 -12.06 -10.59
CA ASN A 149 27.70 -12.40 -10.91
C ASN A 149 26.79 -12.47 -9.66
N ILE A 150 27.31 -12.98 -8.53
CA ILE A 150 26.56 -13.02 -7.26
C ILE A 150 26.30 -11.60 -6.75
N VAL A 151 27.31 -10.72 -6.79
CA VAL A 151 27.19 -9.34 -6.29
C VAL A 151 26.30 -8.48 -7.19
N THR A 152 26.37 -8.64 -8.51
CA THR A 152 25.61 -7.79 -9.45
C THR A 152 24.22 -8.34 -9.72
N GLU A 153 24.09 -9.64 -9.99
CA GLU A 153 22.85 -10.27 -10.44
C GLU A 153 22.19 -11.17 -9.39
N GLY A 154 22.86 -11.49 -8.28
CA GLY A 154 22.36 -12.47 -7.31
C GLY A 154 22.31 -13.89 -7.84
N LYS A 155 22.99 -14.18 -8.97
CA LYS A 155 22.97 -15.50 -9.62
C LYS A 155 24.32 -16.20 -9.44
N ILE A 156 24.26 -17.47 -9.07
CA ILE A 156 25.43 -18.34 -9.07
C ILE A 156 25.56 -18.96 -10.46
N LYS A 157 26.32 -18.30 -11.34
CA LYS A 157 26.65 -18.79 -12.69
C LYS A 157 28.10 -18.46 -13.01
N GLU A 158 28.78 -19.37 -13.70
CA GLU A 158 30.13 -19.18 -14.22
C GLU A 158 30.18 -18.38 -15.53
#